data_AF-A0A529SWR8-F1
#
_entry.id   AF-A0A529SWR8-F1
#
_cell.length_a   1.000
_cell.length_b   1.000
_cell.length_c   1.000
_cell.angle_alpha   90.00
_cell.angle_beta   90.00
_cell.angle_gamma   90.00
#
_symmetry.space_group_name_H-M   'P 1'
#
loop_
_entity.id
_entity.type
_entity.pdbx_description
1 polymer ?
#
loop_
_entity_poly.entity_id
_entity_poly.type
_entity_poly.pdbx_seq_one_letter_code
_entity_poly.pdbx_strand_id
1 'polypeptide(L)'
;GLIRSTGNPRLAWDAYRRLIAGYGEVVAGIEAAAFEADLDQVRMGEDERALDFAALRDLAQRHLETYRRLTQEAFPQDAVAQLQAAIAAVFRSWSSAKAVAYREMRGLSHGMGTAVTVQRMVFGNAGGLSGAGVGFTRNPSDGDPAPWVDFLFNAQGEDVVSGRRSAQGHDRLAAIAPRVWEE
;
A
#
# COMPACT_ATOMS: atom_id res chain seq x y z
N GLY A 1 -20.65 -0.59 -5.98
CA GLY A 1 -19.37 -1.33 -6.11
C GLY A 1 -18.38 -0.48 -6.87
N LEU A 2 -17.09 -0.61 -6.57
CA LEU A 2 -16.04 0.31 -7.03
C LEU A 2 -16.02 0.47 -8.56
N ILE A 3 -16.19 -0.62 -9.32
CA ILE A 3 -16.28 -0.59 -10.79
C ILE A 3 -17.43 0.32 -11.27
N ARG A 4 -18.60 0.26 -10.62
CA ARG A 4 -19.76 1.08 -11.00
C ARG A 4 -19.52 2.57 -10.73
N SER A 5 -18.81 2.90 -9.66
CA SER A 5 -18.54 4.30 -9.30
C SER A 5 -17.38 4.91 -10.07
N THR A 6 -16.40 4.12 -10.52
CA THR A 6 -15.19 4.63 -11.18
C THR A 6 -15.16 4.36 -12.68
N GLY A 7 -15.94 3.40 -13.19
CA GLY A 7 -15.82 2.90 -14.55
C GLY A 7 -14.49 2.18 -14.83
N ASN A 8 -13.66 1.94 -13.81
CA ASN A 8 -12.31 1.44 -13.96
C ASN A 8 -12.19 0.02 -13.33
N PRO A 9 -12.34 -1.05 -14.13
CA PRO A 9 -12.24 -2.42 -13.62
C PRO A 9 -10.83 -2.78 -13.16
N ARG A 10 -9.80 -2.23 -13.83
CA ARG A 10 -8.40 -2.45 -13.45
C ARG A 10 -8.14 -1.95 -12.04
N LEU A 11 -8.56 -0.71 -11.72
CA LEU A 11 -8.44 -0.12 -10.38
C LEU A 11 -9.12 -1.00 -9.33
N ALA A 12 -10.31 -1.53 -9.62
CA ALA A 12 -11.06 -2.31 -8.65
C ALA A 12 -10.37 -3.63 -8.29
N TRP A 13 -9.85 -4.36 -9.29
CA TRP A 13 -9.12 -5.60 -9.06
C TRP A 13 -7.74 -5.36 -8.45
N ASP A 14 -7.06 -4.29 -8.85
CA ASP A 14 -5.79 -3.88 -8.24
C ASP A 14 -5.96 -3.55 -6.74
N ALA A 15 -6.99 -2.78 -6.39
CA ALA A 15 -7.30 -2.47 -5.00
C ALA A 15 -7.68 -3.73 -4.21
N TYR A 16 -8.43 -4.65 -4.80
CA TYR A 16 -8.87 -5.86 -4.10
C TYR A 16 -7.72 -6.84 -3.84
N ARG A 17 -6.86 -7.11 -4.83
CA ARG A 17 -5.70 -8.00 -4.61
C ARG A 17 -4.72 -7.42 -3.58
N ARG A 18 -4.52 -6.10 -3.56
CA ARG A 18 -3.72 -5.41 -2.52
C ARG A 18 -4.35 -5.49 -1.14
N LEU A 19 -5.69 -5.37 -1.04
CA LEU A 19 -6.41 -5.57 0.22
C LEU A 19 -6.18 -6.99 0.77
N ILE A 20 -6.29 -8.02 -0.08
CA ILE A 20 -6.11 -9.41 0.35
C ILE A 20 -4.69 -9.65 0.86
N ALA A 21 -3.68 -9.24 0.09
CA ALA A 21 -2.28 -9.42 0.45
C ALA A 21 -1.91 -8.66 1.73
N GLY A 22 -2.25 -7.36 1.81
CA GLY A 22 -1.94 -6.52 2.97
C GLY A 22 -2.68 -6.96 4.24
N TYR A 23 -3.95 -7.37 4.13
CA TYR A 23 -4.69 -7.94 5.26
C TYR A 23 -4.09 -9.30 5.69
N GLY A 24 -3.76 -10.15 4.73
CA GLY A 24 -3.12 -11.45 4.97
C GLY A 24 -1.81 -11.29 5.74
N GLU A 25 -0.97 -10.34 5.33
CA GLU A 25 0.30 -10.04 5.99
C GLU A 25 0.09 -9.46 7.39
N VAL A 26 -0.64 -8.35 7.50
CA VAL A 26 -0.70 -7.58 8.75
C VAL A 26 -1.63 -8.21 9.79
N VAL A 27 -2.76 -8.76 9.36
CA VAL A 27 -3.80 -9.27 10.27
C VAL A 27 -3.67 -10.76 10.51
N ALA A 28 -3.45 -11.53 9.44
CA ALA A 28 -3.34 -13.00 9.52
C ALA A 28 -1.89 -13.50 9.70
N GLY A 29 -0.88 -12.62 9.59
CA GLY A 29 0.53 -12.98 9.81
C GLY A 29 1.13 -13.86 8.72
N ILE A 30 0.58 -13.80 7.49
CA ILE A 30 1.12 -14.51 6.33
C ILE A 30 2.37 -13.79 5.83
N GLU A 31 3.45 -14.54 5.58
CA GLU A 31 4.66 -13.99 4.98
C GLU A 31 4.37 -13.39 3.60
N ALA A 32 4.80 -12.14 3.38
CA ALA A 32 4.55 -11.41 2.12
C ALA A 32 5.03 -12.18 0.88
N ALA A 33 6.11 -12.96 1.03
CA ALA A 33 6.66 -13.82 -0.02
C ALA A 33 5.64 -14.80 -0.62
N ALA A 34 4.61 -15.21 0.14
CA ALA A 34 3.55 -16.06 -0.38
C ALA A 34 2.71 -15.36 -1.45
N PHE A 35 2.39 -14.08 -1.25
CA PHE A 35 1.65 -13.28 -2.22
C PHE A 35 2.53 -12.77 -3.36
N GLU A 36 3.81 -12.46 -3.10
CA GLU A 36 4.77 -12.13 -4.16
C GLU A 36 4.96 -13.31 -5.14
N ALA A 37 4.96 -14.55 -4.64
CA ALA A 37 5.02 -15.73 -5.50
C ALA A 37 3.80 -15.87 -6.42
N ASP A 38 2.59 -15.52 -5.95
CA ASP A 38 1.40 -15.48 -6.79
C ASP A 38 1.53 -14.40 -7.88
N LEU A 39 2.06 -13.22 -7.54
CA LEU A 39 2.29 -12.14 -8.48
C LEU A 39 3.32 -12.53 -9.55
N ASP A 40 4.42 -13.17 -9.15
CA ASP A 40 5.46 -13.65 -10.05
C ASP A 40 4.92 -14.62 -11.11
N GLN A 41 4.02 -15.52 -10.72
CA GLN A 41 3.37 -16.46 -11.63
C GLN A 41 2.44 -15.77 -12.65
N VAL A 42 1.78 -14.68 -12.26
CA VAL A 42 0.86 -13.96 -13.15
C VAL A 42 1.62 -13.01 -14.07
N ARG A 43 2.63 -12.30 -13.56
CA ARG A 43 3.38 -11.32 -14.35
C ARG A 43 4.39 -11.95 -15.30
N MET A 44 4.89 -13.16 -15.03
CA MET A 44 5.80 -13.88 -15.94
C MET A 44 7.01 -13.05 -16.41
N GLY A 45 7.53 -12.18 -15.55
CA GLY A 45 8.65 -11.28 -15.84
C GLY A 45 8.26 -9.92 -16.46
N GLU A 46 6.98 -9.70 -16.76
CA GLU A 46 6.47 -8.38 -17.13
C GLU A 46 6.35 -7.45 -15.92
N ASP A 47 6.28 -6.15 -16.21
CA ASP A 47 5.99 -5.14 -15.20
C ASP A 47 4.54 -5.30 -14.71
N GLU A 48 4.35 -5.33 -13.39
CA GLU A 48 3.04 -5.37 -12.73
C GLU A 48 2.08 -4.28 -13.25
N ARG A 49 2.60 -3.13 -13.69
CA ARG A 49 1.81 -2.04 -14.25
C ARG A 49 1.13 -2.41 -15.58
N ALA A 50 1.74 -3.29 -16.35
CA ALA A 50 1.21 -3.77 -17.63
C ALA A 50 0.04 -4.74 -17.46
N LEU A 51 -0.15 -5.30 -16.26
CA LEU A 51 -1.25 -6.21 -15.99
C LEU A 51 -2.60 -5.54 -16.24
N ASP A 52 -3.41 -6.20 -17.06
CA ASP A 52 -4.77 -5.80 -17.34
C ASP A 52 -5.74 -6.25 -16.23
N PHE A 53 -7.02 -5.93 -16.38
CA PHE A 53 -8.01 -6.29 -15.37
C PHE A 53 -8.22 -7.81 -15.25
N ALA A 54 -7.98 -8.59 -16.30
CA ALA A 54 -8.19 -10.04 -16.29
C ALA A 54 -7.07 -10.72 -15.50
N ALA A 55 -5.82 -10.31 -15.74
CA ALA A 55 -4.67 -10.76 -14.97
C ALA A 55 -4.77 -10.35 -13.49
N LEU A 56 -5.18 -9.11 -13.19
CA LEU A 56 -5.37 -8.67 -11.80
C LEU A 56 -6.50 -9.42 -11.09
N ARG A 57 -7.56 -9.80 -11.82
CA ARG A 57 -8.61 -10.66 -11.29
C ARG A 57 -8.10 -12.06 -10.98
N ASP A 58 -7.32 -12.68 -11.88
CA ASP A 58 -6.69 -13.98 -11.64
C ASP A 58 -5.77 -13.92 -10.42
N LEU A 59 -4.96 -12.86 -10.32
CA LEU A 59 -4.10 -12.63 -9.15
C LEU A 59 -4.88 -12.50 -7.84
N ALA A 60 -6.00 -11.76 -7.84
CA ALA A 60 -6.87 -11.68 -6.67
C ALA A 60 -7.41 -13.06 -6.25
N GLN A 61 -7.78 -13.91 -7.22
CA GLN A 61 -8.26 -15.27 -6.95
C GLN A 61 -7.15 -16.14 -6.33
N ARG A 62 -5.93 -16.09 -6.88
CA ARG A 62 -4.76 -16.77 -6.33
C ARG A 62 -4.46 -16.34 -4.89
N HIS A 63 -4.50 -15.04 -4.61
CA HIS A 63 -4.32 -14.54 -3.24
C HIS A 63 -5.38 -15.06 -2.27
N LEU A 64 -6.65 -15.18 -2.70
CA LEU A 64 -7.71 -15.76 -1.87
C LEU A 64 -7.44 -17.24 -1.58
N GLU A 65 -6.95 -17.99 -2.57
CA GLU A 65 -6.57 -19.39 -2.41
C GLU A 65 -5.37 -19.54 -1.49
N THR A 66 -4.33 -18.70 -1.65
CA THR A 66 -3.16 -18.64 -0.78
C THR A 66 -3.56 -18.30 0.66
N TYR A 67 -4.41 -17.28 0.86
CA TYR A 67 -4.96 -16.94 2.17
C TYR A 67 -5.66 -18.15 2.80
N ARG A 68 -6.56 -18.80 2.06
CA ARG A 68 -7.31 -19.97 2.56
C ARG A 68 -6.41 -21.14 2.89
N ARG A 69 -5.42 -21.42 2.05
CA ARG A 69 -4.47 -22.52 2.27
C ARG A 69 -3.61 -22.29 3.52
N LEU A 70 -3.20 -21.05 3.78
CA LEU A 70 -2.30 -20.75 4.91
C LEU A 70 -3.04 -20.53 6.23
N THR A 71 -4.27 -20.00 6.19
CA THR A 71 -5.08 -19.73 7.40
C THR A 71 -6.08 -20.84 7.72
N GLN A 72 -6.37 -21.72 6.75
CA GLN A 72 -7.49 -22.68 6.79
C GLN A 72 -8.88 -22.03 6.85
N GLU A 73 -8.97 -20.72 6.61
CA GLU A 73 -10.21 -19.95 6.65
C GLU A 73 -10.45 -19.18 5.33
N ALA A 74 -11.70 -18.91 4.99
CA ALA A 74 -11.98 -18.03 3.85
C ALA A 74 -11.63 -16.58 4.21
N PHE A 75 -11.14 -15.82 3.22
CA PHE A 75 -10.92 -14.38 3.40
C PHE A 75 -12.24 -13.71 3.81
N PRO A 76 -12.28 -12.95 4.92
CA PRO A 76 -13.51 -12.34 5.41
C PRO A 76 -14.03 -11.35 4.38
N GLN A 77 -15.32 -11.45 4.02
CA GLN A 77 -15.94 -10.55 3.02
C GLN A 77 -16.68 -9.38 3.67
N ASP A 78 -16.99 -9.46 4.97
CA ASP A 78 -17.60 -8.38 5.73
C ASP A 78 -16.55 -7.30 6.07
N ALA A 79 -16.78 -6.09 5.57
CA ALA A 79 -15.91 -4.94 5.78
C ALA A 79 -15.82 -4.53 7.27
N VAL A 80 -16.88 -4.72 8.06
CA VAL A 80 -16.86 -4.39 9.50
C VAL A 80 -15.99 -5.38 10.26
N ALA A 81 -16.10 -6.67 9.94
CA ALA A 81 -15.24 -7.70 10.51
C ALA A 81 -13.76 -7.47 10.15
N GLN A 82 -13.47 -7.14 8.89
CA GLN A 82 -12.11 -6.77 8.45
C GLN A 82 -11.57 -5.58 9.25
N LEU A 83 -12.37 -4.52 9.43
CA LEU A 83 -11.97 -3.32 10.16
C LEU A 83 -11.65 -3.63 11.63
N GLN A 84 -12.51 -4.40 12.31
CA GLN A 84 -12.30 -4.80 13.69
C GLN A 84 -11.02 -5.63 13.86
N ALA A 85 -10.79 -6.59 12.96
CA ALA A 85 -9.59 -7.43 12.97
C ALA A 85 -8.32 -6.61 12.71
N ALA A 86 -8.37 -5.64 11.79
CA ALA A 86 -7.26 -4.73 11.51
C ALA A 86 -6.93 -3.82 12.70
N ILE A 87 -7.94 -3.24 13.36
CA ILE A 87 -7.75 -2.45 14.60
C ILE A 87 -7.06 -3.30 15.67
N ALA A 88 -7.55 -4.52 15.88
CA ALA A 88 -6.96 -5.44 16.86
C ALA A 88 -5.51 -5.81 16.50
N ALA A 89 -5.20 -5.97 15.20
CA ALA A 89 -3.83 -6.23 14.73
C ALA A 89 -2.88 -5.06 15.03
N VAL A 90 -3.33 -3.82 14.86
CA VAL A 90 -2.52 -2.63 15.21
C VAL A 90 -2.24 -2.58 16.71
N PHE A 91 -3.23 -2.88 17.56
CA PHE A 91 -2.97 -2.93 19.00
C PHE A 91 -2.00 -4.06 19.39
N ARG A 92 -2.09 -5.24 18.75
CA ARG A 92 -1.13 -6.33 18.96
C ARG A 92 0.28 -5.93 18.52
N SER A 93 0.42 -5.18 17.43
CA SER A 93 1.74 -4.81 16.88
C SER A 93 2.56 -3.90 17.81
N TRP A 94 1.89 -3.13 18.69
CA TRP A 94 2.55 -2.33 19.74
C TRP A 94 3.41 -3.20 20.68
N SER A 95 2.99 -4.44 20.92
CA SER A 95 3.69 -5.38 21.79
C SER A 95 4.63 -6.32 21.03
N SER A 96 4.85 -6.10 19.73
CA SER A 96 5.81 -6.90 18.95
C SER A 96 7.25 -6.73 19.46
N ALA A 97 8.06 -7.78 19.32
CA ALA A 97 9.46 -7.76 19.75
C ALA A 97 10.25 -6.59 19.12
N LYS A 98 9.99 -6.29 17.85
CA LYS A 98 10.58 -5.15 17.13
C LYS A 98 10.19 -3.80 17.77
N ALA A 99 8.91 -3.62 18.11
CA ALA A 99 8.43 -2.39 18.74
C ALA A 99 8.96 -2.23 20.18
N VAL A 100 9.04 -3.33 20.94
CA VAL A 100 9.64 -3.36 22.30
C VAL A 100 11.10 -2.93 22.23
N ALA A 101 11.91 -3.59 21.39
CA ALA A 101 13.32 -3.26 21.23
C ALA A 101 13.51 -1.79 20.80
N TYR A 102 12.69 -1.29 19.88
CA TYR A 102 12.76 0.12 19.45
C TYR A 102 12.52 1.09 20.60
N ARG A 103 11.53 0.83 21.47
CA ARG A 103 11.25 1.66 22.63
C ARG A 103 12.40 1.66 23.62
N GLU A 104 12.98 0.49 23.91
CA GLU A 104 14.14 0.37 24.81
C GLU A 104 15.34 1.15 24.27
N MET A 105 15.66 1.01 22.98
CA MET A 105 16.75 1.74 22.33
C MET A 105 16.57 3.27 22.34
N ARG A 106 15.32 3.74 22.36
CA ARG A 106 14.97 5.18 22.35
C ARG A 106 14.58 5.73 23.72
N GLY A 107 14.61 4.91 24.79
CA GLY A 107 14.20 5.32 26.13
C GLY A 107 12.71 5.70 26.24
N LEU A 108 11.84 5.11 25.42
CA LEU A 108 10.41 5.41 25.37
C LEU A 108 9.62 4.54 26.36
N SER A 109 8.63 5.13 27.02
CA SER A 109 7.72 4.41 27.92
C SER A 109 6.88 3.35 27.19
N HIS A 110 6.70 2.19 27.82
CA HIS A 110 5.84 1.10 27.33
C HIS A 110 4.34 1.42 27.48
N GLY A 111 3.98 2.35 28.36
CA GLY A 111 2.59 2.68 28.71
C GLY A 111 1.85 3.61 27.73
N MET A 112 2.53 4.16 26.72
CA MET A 112 1.92 5.12 25.78
C MET A 112 0.85 4.48 24.86
N GLY A 113 1.00 3.19 24.54
CA GLY A 113 0.14 2.51 23.58
C GLY A 113 0.30 3.01 22.14
N THR A 114 -0.64 2.62 21.27
CA THR A 114 -0.73 3.11 19.89
C THR A 114 -2.18 3.45 19.57
N ALA A 115 -2.38 4.45 18.71
CA ALA A 115 -3.70 4.80 18.18
C ALA A 115 -3.94 4.10 16.84
N VAL A 116 -5.20 4.03 16.42
CA VAL A 116 -5.58 3.58 15.07
C VAL A 116 -6.29 4.71 14.35
N THR A 117 -5.75 5.10 13.19
CA THR A 117 -6.37 6.11 12.32
C THR A 117 -7.13 5.42 11.21
N VAL A 118 -8.43 5.70 11.11
CA VAL A 118 -9.29 5.21 10.03
C VAL A 118 -9.60 6.39 9.10
N GLN A 119 -9.23 6.27 7.84
CA GLN A 119 -9.39 7.32 6.85
C GLN A 119 -10.11 6.78 5.62
N ARG A 120 -10.93 7.65 4.99
CA ARG A 120 -11.50 7.34 3.68
C ARG A 120 -10.41 7.26 2.63
N MET A 121 -10.41 6.18 1.85
CA MET A 121 -9.44 5.95 0.79
C MET A 121 -9.55 7.00 -0.33
N VAL A 122 -8.38 7.42 -0.82
CA VAL A 122 -8.16 8.16 -2.08
C VAL A 122 -7.19 7.35 -2.94
N PHE A 123 -7.36 7.37 -4.26
CA PHE A 123 -6.67 6.43 -5.15
C PHE A 123 -5.70 7.16 -6.08
N GLY A 124 -4.40 6.99 -5.83
CA GLY A 124 -3.34 7.47 -6.72
C GLY A 124 -3.13 6.59 -7.96
N ASN A 125 -3.69 5.38 -7.98
CA ASN A 125 -3.61 4.38 -9.06
C ASN A 125 -4.84 4.34 -9.97
N ALA A 126 -5.57 5.45 -10.08
CA ALA A 126 -6.79 5.55 -10.89
C ALA A 126 -6.53 5.88 -12.38
N GLY A 127 -5.27 6.11 -12.77
CA GLY A 127 -4.87 6.56 -14.11
C GLY A 127 -4.86 8.09 -14.26
N GLY A 128 -4.56 8.57 -15.48
CA GLY A 128 -4.50 10.00 -15.77
C GLY A 128 -3.44 10.75 -14.94
N LEU A 129 -3.84 11.84 -14.29
CA LEU A 129 -2.99 12.64 -13.39
C LEU A 129 -3.04 12.17 -11.92
N SER A 130 -3.59 10.99 -11.64
CA SER A 130 -3.52 10.41 -10.30
C SER A 130 -2.10 9.94 -9.99
N GLY A 131 -1.72 10.03 -8.71
CA GLY A 131 -0.45 9.51 -8.22
C GLY A 131 -0.34 9.61 -6.71
N ALA A 132 0.80 9.19 -6.19
CA ALA A 132 1.16 9.29 -4.79
C ALA A 132 2.63 9.71 -4.67
N GLY A 133 2.97 10.42 -3.60
CA GLY A 133 4.32 10.88 -3.36
C GLY A 133 4.56 11.28 -1.91
N VAL A 134 5.82 11.54 -1.60
CA VAL A 134 6.27 12.08 -0.32
C VAL A 134 7.00 13.39 -0.60
N GLY A 135 6.72 14.41 0.18
CA GLY A 135 7.35 15.71 0.05
C GLY A 135 7.90 16.22 1.37
N PHE A 136 8.96 17.01 1.26
CA PHE A 136 9.51 17.81 2.34
C PHE A 136 9.46 19.28 1.92
N THR A 137 9.12 20.17 2.85
CA THR A 137 9.12 21.61 2.59
C THR A 137 10.53 22.20 2.41
N ARG A 138 11.56 21.42 2.71
CA ARG A 138 12.98 21.70 2.53
C ARG A 138 13.70 20.41 2.16
N ASN A 139 14.81 20.49 1.45
CA ASN A 139 15.58 19.30 1.12
C ASN A 139 16.13 18.63 2.40
N PRO A 140 15.76 17.36 2.69
CA PRO A 140 16.18 16.69 3.92
C PRO A 140 17.67 16.30 3.95
N SER A 141 18.36 16.32 2.80
CA SER A 141 19.76 15.91 2.68
C SER A 141 20.75 17.04 2.96
N ASP A 142 20.48 18.25 2.48
CA ASP A 142 21.39 19.40 2.57
C ASP A 142 20.77 20.66 3.23
N GLY A 143 19.46 20.67 3.46
CA GLY A 143 18.75 21.78 4.09
C GLY A 143 18.35 22.92 3.15
N ASP A 144 18.49 22.77 1.82
CA ASP A 144 18.00 23.74 0.84
C ASP A 144 16.54 24.12 1.13
N PRO A 145 16.19 25.41 1.23
CA PRO A 145 14.82 25.86 1.50
C PRO A 145 13.81 25.54 0.39
N ALA A 146 14.22 25.01 -0.76
CA ALA A 146 13.31 24.57 -1.81
C ALA A 146 12.48 23.34 -1.41
N PRO A 147 11.19 23.28 -1.80
CA PRO A 147 10.40 22.05 -1.68
C PRO A 147 11.05 20.90 -2.44
N TRP A 148 11.10 19.74 -1.78
CA TRP A 148 11.57 18.50 -2.39
C TRP A 148 10.42 17.52 -2.40
N VAL A 149 10.11 16.94 -3.56
CA VAL A 149 9.01 15.98 -3.69
C VAL A 149 9.46 14.78 -4.51
N ASP A 150 9.07 13.60 -4.05
CA ASP A 150 9.25 12.34 -4.76
C ASP A 150 7.88 11.76 -5.08
N PHE A 151 7.55 11.68 -6.37
CA PHE A 151 6.18 11.43 -6.84
C PHE A 151 6.12 10.36 -7.93
N LEU A 152 5.12 9.48 -7.83
CA LEU A 152 4.80 8.45 -8.81
C LEU A 152 3.38 8.62 -9.34
N PHE A 153 3.26 8.78 -10.66
CA PHE A 153 1.98 8.70 -11.34
C PHE A 153 1.45 7.27 -11.37
N ASN A 154 0.13 7.15 -11.27
CA ASN A 154 -0.61 5.90 -11.30
C ASN A 154 -0.10 4.87 -10.27
N ALA A 155 0.17 5.32 -9.05
CA ALA A 155 0.76 4.53 -7.96
C ALA A 155 0.05 4.78 -6.63
N GLN A 156 0.20 3.85 -5.69
CA GLN A 156 -0.22 4.04 -4.30
C GLN A 156 0.97 4.40 -3.41
N GLY A 157 0.72 4.96 -2.21
CA GLY A 157 1.79 5.37 -1.29
C GLY A 157 2.76 4.24 -0.94
N GLU A 158 2.28 3.00 -0.84
CA GLU A 158 3.10 1.81 -0.62
C GLU A 158 4.16 1.61 -1.72
N ASP A 159 3.82 1.92 -2.97
CA ASP A 159 4.73 1.77 -4.09
C ASP A 159 5.90 2.78 -4.00
N VAL A 160 5.68 3.92 -3.34
CA VAL A 160 6.70 4.95 -3.08
C VAL A 160 7.58 4.53 -1.89
N VAL A 161 6.97 4.08 -0.79
CA VAL A 161 7.69 3.78 0.47
C VAL A 161 8.49 2.48 0.40
N SER A 162 8.02 1.48 -0.36
CA SER A 162 8.71 0.20 -0.50
C SER A 162 10.05 0.30 -1.24
N GLY A 163 10.36 1.45 -1.88
CA GLY A 163 11.58 1.64 -2.65
C GLY A 163 11.67 0.75 -3.90
N ARG A 164 10.66 -0.09 -4.16
CA ARG A 164 10.53 -0.93 -5.37
C ARG A 164 10.44 -0.08 -6.63
N ARG A 165 10.05 1.19 -6.48
CA ARG A 165 9.97 2.17 -7.56
C ARG A 165 10.86 3.35 -7.20
N SER A 166 11.83 3.63 -8.07
CA SER A 166 12.56 4.90 -8.02
C SER A 166 11.64 5.98 -8.53
N ALA A 167 11.21 6.86 -7.64
CA ALA A 167 10.55 8.07 -8.01
C ALA A 167 11.63 9.07 -8.49
N GLN A 168 11.31 9.80 -9.57
CA GLN A 168 12.28 10.55 -10.38
C GLN A 168 12.47 11.97 -9.85
N GLY A 169 12.31 12.18 -8.53
CA GLY A 169 12.33 13.50 -7.93
C GLY A 169 11.18 14.40 -8.41
N HIS A 170 11.31 15.69 -8.12
CA HIS A 170 10.24 16.67 -8.33
C HIS A 170 10.10 17.13 -9.79
N ASP A 171 11.14 16.98 -10.61
CA ASP A 171 11.18 17.43 -12.00
C ASP A 171 10.05 16.85 -12.85
N ARG A 172 9.73 15.57 -12.63
CA ARG A 172 8.69 14.89 -13.40
C ARG A 172 7.28 15.38 -13.04
N LEU A 173 7.04 15.72 -11.78
CA LEU A 173 5.77 16.29 -11.35
C LEU A 173 5.60 17.70 -11.94
N ALA A 174 6.65 18.54 -11.86
CA ALA A 174 6.67 19.87 -12.46
C ALA A 174 6.44 19.82 -13.98
N ALA A 175 7.03 18.83 -14.67
CA ALA A 175 6.87 18.68 -16.12
C ALA A 175 5.48 18.21 -16.55
N ILE A 176 4.87 17.27 -15.81
CA ILE A 176 3.60 16.64 -16.21
C ILE A 176 2.38 17.41 -15.68
N ALA A 177 2.50 18.05 -14.51
CA ALA A 177 1.43 18.79 -13.85
C ALA A 177 1.94 20.14 -13.31
N PRO A 178 2.38 21.07 -14.18
CA PRO A 178 3.00 22.33 -13.76
C PRO A 178 2.10 23.18 -12.85
N ARG A 179 0.79 23.22 -13.12
CA ARG A 179 -0.18 23.93 -12.27
C ARG A 179 -0.26 23.37 -10.84
N VAL A 180 -0.08 22.07 -10.66
CA VAL A 180 -0.09 21.43 -9.34
C VAL A 180 1.22 21.71 -8.59
N TRP A 181 2.31 21.93 -9.31
CA TRP A 181 3.61 22.27 -8.74
C TRP A 181 3.73 23.75 -8.35
N GLU A 182 3.05 24.63 -9.08
CA GLU A 182 3.07 26.08 -8.87
C GLU A 182 2.12 26.57 -7.75
N GLU A 183 1.18 25.73 -7.28
CA GLU A 183 0.24 25.99 -6.16
C GLU A 183 0.90 25.78 -4.78
#